data_AF-A0A2N0X2U4-F1
#
_entry.id   AF-A0A2N0X2U4-F1
#
_cell.length_a   1.000
_cell.length_b   1.000
_cell.length_c   1.000
_cell.angle_alpha   90.00
_cell.angle_beta   90.00
_cell.angle_gamma   90.00
#
_symmetry.space_group_name_H-M   'P 1'
#
loop_
_entity.id
_entity.type
_entity.pdbx_description
1 polymer ?
#
loop_
_entity_poly.entity_id
_entity_poly.type
_entity_poly.pdbx_seq_one_letter_code
_entity_poly.pdbx_strand_id
1 'polypeptide(L)' 'MQNVVQLEISSEKLALLFESGLICAAEIRCLTTESKQQVAELCLSSCAKRIACNITLLQTLSTPIPIKKSI' A
#
# COMPACT_ATOMS: atom_id res chain seq x y z
N MET A 1 -13.84 18.18 13.48
CA MET A 1 -13.71 17.07 14.46
C MET A 1 -13.11 15.88 13.72
N GLN A 2 -11.94 15.38 14.12
CA GLN A 2 -11.37 14.16 13.52
C GLN A 2 -12.04 12.95 14.19
N ASN A 3 -12.99 12.31 13.52
CA ASN A 3 -13.60 11.06 13.97
C ASN A 3 -12.74 9.89 13.47
N VAL A 4 -11.64 9.64 14.19
CA VAL A 4 -10.74 8.51 13.92
C VAL A 4 -11.03 7.41 14.92
N VAL A 5 -11.26 6.20 14.42
CA VAL A 5 -11.50 5.00 15.24
C VAL A 5 -10.24 4.14 15.22
N GLN A 6 -9.72 3.81 16.40
CA GLN A 6 -8.62 2.86 16.53
C GLN A 6 -9.20 1.45 16.48
N LEU A 7 -8.75 0.65 15.50
CA LEU A 7 -9.19 -0.73 15.33
C LEU A 7 -8.00 -1.61 14.96
N GLU A 8 -8.10 -2.88 15.29
CA GLU A 8 -7.16 -3.92 14.86
C GLU A 8 -7.81 -4.75 13.75
N ILE A 9 -7.02 -5.13 12.75
CA ILE A 9 -7.45 -5.92 11.60
C ILE A 9 -6.35 -6.91 11.25
N SER A 10 -6.73 -8.11 10.83
CA SER A 10 -5.76 -9.11 10.37
C SER A 10 -5.03 -8.62 9.12
N SER A 11 -3.74 -8.98 9.03
CA SER A 11 -2.87 -8.65 7.89
C SER A 11 -3.42 -9.14 6.55
N GLU A 12 -4.03 -10.33 6.53
CA GLU A 12 -4.68 -10.91 5.34
C GLU A 12 -5.84 -10.05 4.84
N LYS A 13 -6.69 -9.58 5.76
CA LYS A 13 -7.84 -8.76 5.40
C LYS A 13 -7.40 -7.37 4.95
N LEU A 14 -6.32 -6.86 5.55
CA LEU A 14 -5.69 -5.62 5.12
C LEU A 14 -5.09 -5.75 3.70
N ALA A 15 -4.46 -6.88 3.38
CA ALA A 15 -3.93 -7.17 2.05
C ALA A 15 -5.04 -7.17 0.98
N LEU A 16 -6.18 -7.80 1.27
CA LEU A 16 -7.34 -7.78 0.37
C LEU A 16 -7.85 -6.36 0.12
N LEU A 17 -7.87 -5.51 1.15
CA LEU A 17 -8.28 -4.12 1.00
C LEU A 17 -7.28 -3.32 0.14
N PHE A 18 -5.98 -3.53 0.31
CA PHE A 18 -4.96 -2.93 -0.57
C PHE A 18 -5.08 -3.42 -2.02
N GLU A 19 -5.33 -4.71 -2.22
CA GLU A 19 -5.47 -5.32 -3.55
C GLU A 19 -6.74 -4.83 -4.25
N SER A 20 -7.83 -4.60 -3.52
CA SER A 20 -9.05 -3.98 -4.04
C SER A 20 -8.87 -2.49 -4.38
N GLY A 21 -7.85 -1.83 -3.82
CA GLY A 21 -7.59 -0.41 -4.02
C GLY A 21 -8.52 0.54 -3.28
N LEU A 22 -9.27 0.03 -2.30
CA LEU A 22 -10.16 0.82 -1.46
C LEU A 22 -9.42 1.65 -0.41
N ILE A 23 -8.18 1.26 -0.09
CA ILE A 23 -7.33 1.96 0.88
C ILE A 23 -5.89 2.05 0.37
N CYS A 24 -5.17 3.09 0.81
CA CYS A 24 -3.74 3.25 0.59
C CYS A 24 -2.99 3.30 1.93
N ALA A 25 -1.74 2.80 1.97
CA ALA A 25 -0.93 2.86 3.19
C ALA A 25 -0.70 4.30 3.69
N ALA A 26 -0.80 5.29 2.79
CA ALA A 26 -0.73 6.72 3.14
C ALA A 26 -1.86 7.19 4.06
N GLU A 27 -3.02 6.51 4.05
CA GLU A 27 -4.18 6.84 4.88
C GLU A 27 -4.20 6.09 6.22
N ILE A 28 -3.27 5.15 6.42
CA ILE A 28 -3.19 4.32 7.63
C ILE A 28 -2.21 4.92 8.62
N ARG A 29 -2.69 5.16 9.84
CA ARG A 29 -1.84 5.51 10.99
C ARG A 29 -1.42 4.24 11.70
N CYS A 30 -0.15 3.85 11.52
CA CYS A 30 0.40 2.66 12.17
C CYS A 30 0.80 2.99 13.62
N LEU A 31 0.43 2.11 14.56
CA LEU A 31 0.68 2.30 16.00
C LEU A 31 2.11 1.94 16.40
N THR A 32 2.74 0.99 15.71
CA THR A 32 4.10 0.52 15.99
C THR A 32 4.95 0.57 14.73
N THR A 33 6.28 0.62 14.91
CA THR A 33 7.25 0.53 13.81
C THR A 33 7.12 -0.80 13.05
N GLU A 34 6.85 -1.89 13.76
CA GLU A 34 6.64 -3.21 13.17
C GLU A 34 5.40 -3.22 12.26
N SER A 35 4.26 -2.75 12.75
CA SER A 35 3.04 -2.66 11.94
C SER A 35 3.24 -1.75 10.73
N LYS A 36 4.02 -0.66 10.87
CA LYS A 36 4.34 0.23 9.74
C LYS A 36 5.13 -0.49 8.64
N GLN A 37 6.09 -1.33 9.03
CA GLN A 37 6.88 -2.12 8.09
C GLN A 37 5.99 -3.11 7.34
N GLN A 38 5.17 -3.88 8.08
CA GLN A 38 4.25 -4.85 7.49
C GLN A 38 3.23 -4.19 6.56
N VAL A 39 2.64 -3.07 6.96
CA VAL A 39 1.70 -2.30 6.14
C VAL A 39 2.35 -1.79 4.85
N ALA A 40 3.60 -1.30 4.93
CA ALA A 40 4.33 -0.85 3.76
C ALA A 40 4.64 -1.99 2.79
N GLU A 41 5.07 -3.15 3.27
CA GLU A 41 5.34 -4.34 2.46
C GLU A 41 4.07 -4.90 1.80
N LEU A 42 2.97 -4.97 2.55
CA LEU A 42 1.66 -5.38 2.03
C LEU A 42 1.15 -4.41 0.98
N CYS A 43 1.28 -3.11 1.19
CA CYS A 43 0.90 -2.11 0.22
C CYS A 43 1.78 -2.17 -1.05
N LEU A 44 3.11 -2.33 -0.91
CA LEU A 44 4.01 -2.43 -2.06
C LEU A 44 3.70 -3.67 -2.91
N SER A 45 3.53 -4.82 -2.26
CA SER A 45 3.22 -6.08 -2.96
C SER A 45 1.86 -6.03 -3.66
N SER A 46 0.84 -5.49 -3.00
CA SER A 46 -0.50 -5.34 -3.56
C SER A 46 -0.53 -4.32 -4.71
N CYS A 47 0.09 -3.16 -4.53
CA CYS A 47 0.20 -2.15 -5.59
C CYS A 47 1.03 -2.64 -6.77
N ALA A 48 2.14 -3.35 -6.54
CA ALA A 48 2.94 -3.93 -7.63
C ALA A 48 2.15 -4.94 -8.46
N LYS A 49 1.36 -5.81 -7.81
CA LYS A 49 0.46 -6.75 -8.53
C LYS A 49 -0.61 -6.01 -9.34
N ARG A 50 -1.24 -5.00 -8.76
CA ARG A 50 -2.25 -4.17 -9.46
C ARG A 50 -1.64 -3.42 -10.64
N ILE A 51 -0.48 -2.80 -10.44
CA ILE A 51 0.25 -2.08 -11.48
C ILE A 51 0.68 -3.07 -12.58
N ALA A 52 1.21 -4.25 -12.25
CA ALA A 52 1.56 -5.27 -13.24
C ALA A 52 0.34 -5.73 -14.06
N CYS A 53 -0.82 -5.90 -13.41
CA CYS A 53 -2.08 -6.22 -14.07
C CYS A 53 -2.59 -5.06 -14.96
N ASN A 54 -2.40 -3.81 -14.51
CA ASN A 54 -2.73 -2.62 -15.28
C ASN A 54 -1.71 -2.28 -16.38
N ILE A 55 -0.45 -2.72 -16.28
CA ILE A 55 0.60 -2.49 -17.28
C ILE A 55 0.29 -3.28 -18.56
N THR A 56 -0.41 -4.41 -18.47
CA THR A 56 -0.95 -5.09 -19.67
C THR A 56 -2.00 -4.22 -20.39
N LEU A 57 -2.53 -3.18 -19.74
CA LEU A 57 -3.52 -2.25 -20.30
C LEU A 57 -3.01 -0.80 -20.50
N LEU A 58 -1.87 -0.40 -19.93
CA LEU A 58 -1.40 1.00 -19.90
C LEU A 58 0.08 1.15 -20.26
N GLN A 59 0.45 0.92 -21.51
CA GLN A 59 1.75 1.35 -22.08
C GLN A 59 1.90 2.88 -22.22
N THR A 60 1.12 3.70 -21.51
CA THR A 60 1.02 5.14 -21.81
C THR A 60 1.25 6.12 -20.66
N LEU A 61 1.56 5.70 -19.42
CA LEU A 61 1.86 6.67 -18.35
C LEU A 61 3.19 6.40 -17.65
N SER A 62 4.21 7.08 -18.18
CA SER A 62 5.53 7.36 -17.62
C SER A 62 5.52 7.67 -16.12
N THR A 63 6.27 6.92 -15.32
CA THR A 63 7.51 7.40 -14.65
C THR A 63 8.11 6.30 -13.76
N PRO A 64 9.43 6.11 -13.76
CA PRO A 64 10.11 5.24 -12.81
C PRO A 64 10.04 5.80 -11.39
N ILE A 65 9.55 4.99 -10.45
CA ILE A 65 9.66 5.23 -9.00
C ILE A 65 11.15 5.36 -8.66
N PRO A 66 11.62 6.50 -8.13
CA PRO A 66 13.03 6.64 -7.75
C PRO A 66 13.26 5.79 -6.50
N ILE A 67 13.96 4.67 -6.70
CA ILE A 67 14.59 3.90 -5.62
C ILE A 67 15.61 4.84 -4.99
N LYS A 68 15.33 5.35 -3.79
CA LYS A 68 16.26 6.19 -3.02
C LYS A 68 17.44 5.32 -2.61
N LYS A 69 18.45 5.20 -3.48
CA LYS A 69 19.73 4.56 -3.20
C LYS A 69 20.51 5.50 -2.28
N SER A 70 20.53 5.17 -0.98
CA SER A 70 21.40 5.81 -0.01
C SER A 70 22.83 5.41 -0.35
N ILE A 71 23.66 6.37 -0.75
CA ILE A 71 25.12 6.32 -0.72
C ILE A 71 25.56 7.30 0.36
#